data_AF-A0A6A9SF25-F1
#
_entry.id   AF-A0A6A9SF25-F1
#
_cell.length_a   1.000
_cell.length_b   1.000
_cell.length_c   1.000
_cell.angle_alpha   90.00
_cell.angle_beta   90.00
_cell.angle_gamma   90.00
#
_symmetry.space_group_name_H-M   'P 1'
#
loop_
_entity.id
_entity.type
_entity.pdbx_description
1 polymer ?
#
loop_
_entity_poly.entity_id
_entity_poly.type
_entity_poly.pdbx_seq_one_letter_code
_entity_poly.pdbx_strand_id
1 'polypeptide(L)'
;MTDTFTDTTIQDAIDSNAANTTVEEVRDALADVQQSHEAVWSAHMDAVEDNALEVVAIEPDVIILADHTGQHWNAEFDNGLLAERDYPPRMQSVLTQLHHEWARRHTDYSWSVDEPVVVEKPSSFDAGQRLVEAVMLNLTSRGLTPREAWSVWGVLAGNSRNNWAARMGYDSHSGVSNPVRDAKEKIPLPYL
;
A
#
# COMPACT_ATOMS: atom_id res chain seq x y z
N MET A 1 11.59 -4.90 1.91
CA MET A 1 11.21 -3.89 2.92
C MET A 1 12.43 -3.43 3.73
N THR A 2 13.40 -4.31 3.99
CA THR A 2 14.64 -3.96 4.69
C THR A 2 15.43 -2.85 3.98
N ASP A 3 15.58 -2.89 2.66
CA ASP A 3 16.30 -1.83 1.92
C ASP A 3 15.48 -0.55 1.71
N THR A 4 14.19 -0.60 2.03
CA THR A 4 13.25 0.51 1.93
C THR A 4 13.55 1.57 3.01
N PHE A 5 13.85 1.13 4.23
CA PHE A 5 14.12 2.03 5.36
C PHE A 5 15.62 2.23 5.59
N THR A 6 16.05 3.50 5.61
CA THR A 6 17.43 3.86 5.96
C THR A 6 17.68 3.71 7.45
N ASP A 7 18.92 3.45 7.86
CA ASP A 7 19.29 3.34 9.29
C ASP A 7 18.92 4.60 10.07
N THR A 8 19.05 5.78 9.46
CA THR A 8 18.64 7.05 10.07
C THR A 8 17.13 7.08 10.33
N THR A 9 16.31 6.69 9.35
CA THR A 9 14.85 6.60 9.52
C THR A 9 14.47 5.60 10.62
N ILE A 10 15.15 4.46 10.68
CA ILE A 10 14.92 3.45 11.73
C ILE A 10 15.32 4.01 13.10
N GLN A 11 16.48 4.64 13.22
CA GLN A 11 16.97 5.21 14.47
C GLN A 11 16.03 6.33 14.96
N ASP A 12 15.59 7.22 14.07
CA ASP A 12 14.65 8.29 14.42
C ASP A 12 13.33 7.74 14.97
N ALA A 13 12.84 6.62 14.42
CA ALA A 13 11.63 5.93 14.90
C ALA A 13 11.86 5.25 16.26
N ILE A 14 13.00 4.59 16.46
CA ILE A 14 13.41 4.01 17.75
C ILE A 14 13.42 5.10 18.84
N ASP A 15 14.08 6.22 18.56
CA ASP A 15 14.24 7.34 19.49
C ASP A 15 12.88 7.97 19.82
N SER A 16 12.03 8.18 18.81
CA SER A 16 10.68 8.75 18.96
C SER A 16 9.77 7.91 19.84
N ASN A 17 9.92 6.58 19.81
CA ASN A 17 9.14 5.65 20.62
C ASN A 17 9.84 5.29 21.95
N ALA A 18 11.03 5.83 22.20
CA ALA A 18 11.91 5.41 23.31
C ALA A 18 12.04 3.87 23.38
N ALA A 19 12.13 3.20 22.23
CA ALA A 19 12.21 1.75 22.17
C ALA A 19 13.59 1.28 22.63
N ASN A 20 13.64 0.28 23.51
CA ASN A 20 14.89 -0.35 23.92
C ASN A 20 15.26 -1.46 22.93
N THR A 21 15.63 -1.05 21.72
CA THR A 21 15.94 -1.94 20.60
C THR A 21 17.02 -1.32 19.73
N THR A 22 17.56 -2.10 18.79
CA THR A 22 18.60 -1.67 17.84
C THR A 22 18.04 -1.56 16.43
N VAL A 23 18.79 -0.87 15.55
CA VAL A 23 18.43 -0.78 14.12
C VAL A 23 18.37 -2.19 13.49
N GLU A 24 19.30 -3.07 13.84
CA GLU A 24 19.35 -4.44 13.36
C GLU A 24 18.13 -5.25 13.80
N GLU A 25 17.71 -5.13 15.07
CA GLU A 25 16.50 -5.81 15.56
C GLU A 25 15.23 -5.31 14.85
N VAL A 26 15.14 -4.02 14.53
CA VAL A 26 14.03 -3.48 13.73
C VAL A 26 14.08 -3.99 12.29
N ARG A 27 15.28 -4.13 11.69
CA ARG A 27 15.44 -4.72 10.36
C ARG A 27 14.97 -6.17 10.30
N ASP A 28 15.33 -6.96 11.32
CA ASP A 28 14.86 -8.33 11.45
C ASP A 28 13.33 -8.36 11.61
N ALA A 29 12.77 -7.45 12.41
CA ALA A 29 11.32 -7.34 12.55
C ALA A 29 10.61 -6.95 11.25
N LEU A 30 11.16 -6.01 10.48
CA LEU A 30 10.64 -5.66 9.15
C LEU A 30 10.74 -6.82 8.15
N ALA A 31 11.76 -7.68 8.28
CA ALA A 31 11.85 -8.90 7.47
C ALA A 31 10.75 -9.91 7.84
N ASP A 32 10.43 -10.04 9.13
CA ASP A 32 9.32 -10.85 9.61
C ASP A 32 7.95 -10.27 9.14
N VAL A 33 7.77 -8.95 9.17
CA VAL A 33 6.58 -8.28 8.57
C VAL A 33 6.46 -8.63 7.09
N GLN A 34 7.54 -8.50 6.32
CA GLN A 34 7.53 -8.81 4.90
C GLN A 34 7.19 -10.28 4.63
N GLN A 35 7.79 -11.20 5.40
CA GLN A 35 7.47 -12.62 5.30
C GLN A 35 5.99 -12.88 5.59
N SER A 36 5.42 -12.19 6.59
CA SER A 36 3.99 -12.29 6.91
C SER A 36 3.13 -11.88 5.72
N HIS A 37 3.41 -10.71 5.15
CA HIS A 37 2.66 -10.18 4.01
C HIS A 37 2.77 -11.05 2.75
N GLU A 38 3.93 -11.65 2.49
CA GLU A 38 4.09 -12.60 1.38
C GLU A 38 3.25 -13.87 1.58
N ALA A 39 3.22 -14.40 2.80
CA ALA A 39 2.46 -15.59 3.13
C ALA A 39 0.94 -15.38 2.95
N VAL A 40 0.46 -14.17 3.24
CA VAL A 40 -0.97 -13.81 3.15
C VAL A 40 -1.31 -12.93 1.95
N TRP A 41 -0.45 -12.84 0.94
CA TRP A 41 -0.64 -11.96 -0.23
C TRP A 41 -2.02 -12.11 -0.87
N SER A 42 -2.53 -13.34 -0.98
CA SER A 42 -3.87 -13.60 -1.54
C SER A 42 -4.97 -12.92 -0.71
N ALA A 43 -4.88 -13.01 0.63
CA ALA A 43 -5.85 -12.39 1.52
C ALA A 43 -5.79 -10.85 1.47
N HIS A 44 -4.60 -10.27 1.25
CA HIS A 44 -4.49 -8.83 0.99
C HIS A 44 -5.20 -8.43 -0.30
N MET A 45 -5.08 -9.23 -1.36
CA MET A 45 -5.78 -8.96 -2.62
C MET A 45 -7.30 -9.09 -2.47
N ASP A 46 -7.78 -10.09 -1.73
CA ASP A 46 -9.21 -10.24 -1.40
C ASP A 46 -9.70 -9.02 -0.59
N ALA A 47 -8.92 -8.56 0.39
CA ALA A 47 -9.24 -7.37 1.18
C ALA A 47 -9.25 -6.08 0.34
N VAL A 48 -8.40 -6.00 -0.69
CA VAL A 48 -8.44 -4.90 -1.67
C VAL A 48 -9.71 -4.97 -2.51
N GLU A 49 -10.06 -6.15 -3.03
CA GLU A 49 -11.29 -6.36 -3.81
C GLU A 49 -12.54 -5.93 -3.02
N ASP A 50 -12.62 -6.30 -1.75
CA ASP A 50 -13.73 -6.01 -0.84
C ASP A 50 -13.71 -4.59 -0.24
N ASN A 51 -12.72 -3.75 -0.60
CA ASN A 51 -12.54 -2.39 -0.09
C ASN A 51 -12.25 -2.30 1.42
N ALA A 52 -11.75 -3.38 2.04
CA ALA A 52 -11.22 -3.34 3.40
C ALA A 52 -9.83 -2.67 3.43
N LEU A 53 -9.04 -2.91 2.38
CA LEU A 53 -7.80 -2.20 2.08
C LEU A 53 -7.97 -1.41 0.77
N GLU A 54 -7.46 -0.18 0.70
CA GLU A 54 -7.42 0.59 -0.55
C GLU A 54 -5.97 0.74 -1.02
N VAL A 55 -5.69 0.42 -2.29
CA VAL A 55 -4.38 0.70 -2.89
C VAL A 55 -4.30 2.19 -3.23
N VAL A 56 -3.49 2.94 -2.46
CA VAL A 56 -3.35 4.39 -2.64
C VAL A 56 -2.14 4.78 -3.49
N ALA A 57 -1.14 3.91 -3.59
CA ALA A 57 0.02 4.07 -4.47
C ALA A 57 0.67 2.73 -4.80
N ILE A 58 1.23 2.62 -6.00
CA ILE A 58 2.01 1.46 -6.46
C ILE A 58 3.36 1.97 -6.94
N GLU A 59 4.40 1.62 -6.18
CA GLU A 59 5.80 1.88 -6.50
C GLU A 59 6.41 0.69 -7.26
N PRO A 60 7.64 0.81 -7.80
CA PRO A 60 8.29 -0.28 -8.54
C PRO A 60 8.36 -1.61 -7.79
N ASP A 61 8.59 -1.58 -6.47
CA ASP A 61 8.77 -2.79 -5.65
C ASP A 61 7.76 -2.92 -4.50
N VAL A 62 7.06 -1.84 -4.13
CA VAL A 62 6.08 -1.84 -3.02
C VAL A 62 4.70 -1.35 -3.45
N ILE A 63 3.67 -1.75 -2.71
CA ILE A 63 2.36 -1.09 -2.72
C ILE A 63 2.12 -0.44 -1.37
N ILE A 64 1.35 0.64 -1.38
CA ILE A 64 0.91 1.35 -0.18
C ILE A 64 -0.61 1.17 -0.10
N LEU A 65 -1.05 0.58 1.00
CA LEU A 65 -2.44 0.29 1.29
C LEU A 65 -2.92 1.22 2.41
N ALA A 66 -4.15 1.69 2.31
CA ALA A 66 -4.88 2.29 3.42
C ALA A 66 -5.80 1.25 4.04
N ASP A 67 -5.60 0.96 5.33
CA ASP A 67 -6.51 0.17 6.13
C ASP A 67 -7.58 1.05 6.76
N HIS A 68 -8.79 0.97 6.19
CA HIS A 68 -9.96 1.72 6.67
C HIS A 68 -10.57 1.13 7.96
N THR A 69 -10.16 -0.08 8.34
CA THR A 69 -10.70 -0.78 9.52
C THR A 69 -9.87 -0.49 10.77
N GLY A 70 -8.61 -0.09 10.59
CA GLY A 70 -7.61 0.05 11.66
C GLY A 70 -7.34 -1.28 12.38
N GLN A 71 -7.65 -2.42 11.75
CA GLN A 71 -7.50 -3.76 12.34
C GLN A 71 -6.29 -4.51 11.80
N HIS A 72 -5.68 -4.07 10.70
CA HIS A 72 -4.59 -4.79 10.05
C HIS A 72 -3.43 -5.08 11.02
N TRP A 73 -2.90 -4.04 11.68
CA TRP A 73 -1.78 -4.21 12.60
C TRP A 73 -2.13 -5.03 13.83
N ASN A 74 -3.34 -4.88 14.37
CA ASN A 74 -3.81 -5.72 15.47
C ASN A 74 -3.90 -7.19 15.03
N ALA A 75 -4.40 -7.45 13.82
CA ALA A 75 -4.46 -8.80 13.28
C ALA A 75 -3.06 -9.40 13.10
N GLU A 76 -2.10 -8.64 12.56
CA GLU A 76 -0.72 -9.08 12.39
C GLU A 76 -0.04 -9.39 13.73
N PHE A 77 -0.15 -8.50 14.72
CA PHE A 77 0.53 -8.65 16.02
C PHE A 77 -0.17 -9.62 17.00
N ASP A 78 -1.49 -9.76 16.94
CA ASP A 78 -2.23 -10.59 17.90
C ASP A 78 -2.58 -11.99 17.36
N ASN A 79 -2.74 -12.14 16.04
CA ASN A 79 -3.25 -13.37 15.42
C ASN A 79 -2.47 -13.85 14.20
N GLY A 80 -1.50 -13.06 13.72
CA GLY A 80 -0.71 -13.33 12.53
C GLY A 80 0.62 -14.02 12.83
N LEU A 81 1.49 -14.08 11.81
CA LEU A 81 2.83 -14.65 11.93
C LEU A 81 3.71 -13.84 12.91
N LEU A 82 3.41 -12.55 13.11
CA LEU A 82 4.13 -11.72 14.07
C LEU A 82 3.74 -12.00 15.51
N ALA A 83 2.56 -12.56 15.76
CA ALA A 83 2.13 -12.95 17.10
C ALA A 83 3.07 -14.00 17.72
N GLU A 84 3.62 -14.89 16.90
CA GLU A 84 4.60 -15.90 17.32
C GLU A 84 5.96 -15.29 17.71
N ARG A 85 6.26 -14.07 17.25
CA ARG A 85 7.50 -13.35 17.55
C ARG A 85 7.47 -12.60 18.88
N ASP A 86 6.28 -12.35 19.43
CA ASP A 86 6.05 -11.66 20.71
C ASP A 86 6.79 -10.31 20.79
N TYR A 87 6.67 -9.48 19.74
CA TYR A 87 7.31 -8.17 19.73
C TYR A 87 6.75 -7.26 20.83
N PRO A 88 7.61 -6.59 21.62
CA PRO A 88 7.14 -5.70 22.67
C PRO A 88 6.36 -4.52 22.07
N PRO A 89 5.39 -3.93 22.80
CA PRO A 89 4.55 -2.86 22.27
C PRO A 89 5.31 -1.68 21.65
N ARG A 90 6.50 -1.34 22.18
CA ARG A 90 7.35 -0.28 21.62
C ARG A 90 7.94 -0.65 20.25
N MET A 91 8.28 -1.91 20.02
CA MET A 91 8.72 -2.39 18.69
C MET A 91 7.56 -2.30 17.69
N GLN A 92 6.36 -2.72 18.09
CA GLN A 92 5.16 -2.58 17.26
C GLN A 92 4.91 -1.12 16.86
N SER A 93 5.03 -0.17 17.81
CA SER A 93 4.91 1.26 17.52
C SER A 93 5.99 1.78 16.55
N VAL A 94 7.23 1.29 16.66
CA VAL A 94 8.31 1.62 15.71
C VAL A 94 7.94 1.14 14.30
N LEU A 95 7.50 -0.12 14.15
CA LEU A 95 7.12 -0.69 12.85
C LEU A 95 5.97 0.09 12.20
N THR A 96 4.92 0.38 12.96
CA THR A 96 3.78 1.18 12.47
C THR A 96 4.22 2.62 12.11
N GLN A 97 5.08 3.25 12.91
CA GLN A 97 5.62 4.58 12.58
C GLN A 97 6.39 4.57 11.26
N LEU A 98 7.22 3.54 11.02
CA LEU A 98 7.98 3.43 9.78
C LEU A 98 7.04 3.35 8.56
N HIS A 99 5.96 2.57 8.63
CA HIS A 99 4.96 2.52 7.56
C HIS A 99 4.28 3.88 7.33
N HIS A 100 3.97 4.63 8.39
CA HIS A 100 3.47 6.01 8.28
C HIS A 100 4.46 6.96 7.60
N GLU A 101 5.73 6.91 8.00
CA GLU A 101 6.76 7.77 7.42
C GLU A 101 6.98 7.47 5.94
N TRP A 102 7.01 6.18 5.57
CA TRP A 102 7.13 5.78 4.19
C TRP A 102 5.94 6.24 3.36
N ALA A 103 4.72 5.98 3.85
CA ALA A 103 3.50 6.34 3.16
C ALA A 103 3.39 7.85 2.91
N ARG A 104 3.69 8.67 3.92
CA ARG A 104 3.68 10.15 3.80
C ARG A 104 4.71 10.68 2.80
N ARG A 105 5.82 9.96 2.58
CA ARG A 105 6.85 10.39 1.61
C ARG A 105 6.45 10.08 0.16
N HIS A 106 5.54 9.15 -0.07
CA HIS A 106 5.23 8.61 -1.40
C HIS A 106 3.80 8.90 -1.88
N THR A 107 2.92 9.40 -1.00
CA THR A 107 1.56 9.78 -1.40
C THR A 107 1.02 10.96 -0.59
N ASP A 108 0.20 11.78 -1.24
CA ASP A 108 -0.54 12.89 -0.63
C ASP A 108 -1.81 12.43 0.11
N TYR A 109 -2.00 11.11 0.27
CA TYR A 109 -3.13 10.54 1.01
C TYR A 109 -3.21 11.07 2.45
N SER A 110 -4.44 11.33 2.93
CA SER A 110 -4.68 11.80 4.29
C SER A 110 -4.75 10.65 5.29
N TRP A 111 -3.63 10.35 5.95
CA TRP A 111 -3.48 9.30 6.97
C TRP A 111 -4.07 9.65 8.36
N SER A 112 -5.06 10.53 8.43
CA SER A 112 -5.60 11.02 9.72
C SER A 112 -6.51 10.01 10.43
N VAL A 113 -7.10 9.07 9.68
CA VAL A 113 -8.09 8.11 10.17
C VAL A 113 -7.85 6.68 9.67
N ASP A 114 -6.89 6.49 8.77
CA ASP A 114 -6.53 5.20 8.20
C ASP A 114 -5.07 4.88 8.55
N GLU A 115 -4.79 3.59 8.68
CA GLU A 115 -3.45 3.08 8.95
C GLU A 115 -2.76 2.63 7.66
N PRO A 116 -1.55 3.12 7.34
CA PRO A 116 -0.81 2.69 6.17
C PRO A 116 -0.20 1.31 6.38
N VAL A 117 -0.29 0.50 5.33
CA VAL A 117 0.42 -0.78 5.21
C VAL A 117 1.25 -0.74 3.94
N VAL A 118 2.57 -0.76 4.09
CA VAL A 118 3.53 -0.81 3.00
C VAL A 118 3.91 -2.26 2.81
N VAL A 119 3.69 -2.80 1.62
CA VAL A 119 3.93 -4.21 1.31
C VAL A 119 4.86 -4.31 0.12
N GLU A 120 5.97 -5.01 0.24
CA GLU A 120 6.78 -5.34 -0.94
C GLU A 120 6.08 -6.43 -1.76
N LYS A 121 6.02 -6.19 -3.07
CA LYS A 121 5.30 -7.03 -4.01
C LYS A 121 6.05 -8.34 -4.21
N PRO A 122 5.39 -9.49 -4.11
CA PRO A 122 5.99 -10.73 -4.57
C PRO A 122 6.38 -10.61 -6.06
N SER A 123 7.58 -11.08 -6.42
CA SER A 123 8.13 -10.94 -7.77
C SER A 123 7.48 -11.86 -8.83
N SER A 124 6.51 -12.69 -8.43
CA SER A 124 5.86 -13.63 -9.33
C SER A 124 4.84 -12.93 -10.25
N PHE A 125 4.74 -13.43 -11.49
CA PHE A 125 3.77 -12.92 -12.46
C PHE A 125 2.33 -13.00 -11.91
N ASP A 126 1.98 -14.13 -11.28
CA ASP A 126 0.64 -14.36 -10.72
C ASP A 126 0.30 -13.35 -9.61
N ALA A 127 1.28 -12.94 -8.79
CA ALA A 127 1.07 -11.92 -7.77
C ALA A 127 0.76 -10.55 -8.39
N GLY A 128 1.47 -10.18 -9.45
CA GLY A 128 1.21 -8.96 -10.21
C GLY A 128 -0.15 -8.97 -10.91
N GLN A 129 -0.54 -10.10 -11.49
CA GLN A 129 -1.87 -10.26 -12.10
C GLN A 129 -2.99 -10.09 -11.06
N ARG A 130 -2.87 -10.73 -9.90
CA ARG A 130 -3.85 -10.61 -8.81
C ARG A 130 -4.00 -9.19 -8.29
N LEU A 131 -2.91 -8.43 -8.20
CA LEU A 131 -2.98 -7.01 -7.81
C LEU A 131 -3.79 -6.19 -8.80
N VAL A 132 -3.56 -6.39 -10.10
CA VAL A 132 -4.34 -5.71 -11.16
C VAL A 132 -5.81 -6.09 -11.04
N GLU A 133 -6.11 -7.38 -10.91
CA GLU A 133 -7.47 -7.90 -10.80
C GLU A 133 -8.20 -7.33 -9.58
N ALA A 134 -7.60 -7.40 -8.40
CA ALA A 134 -8.17 -6.90 -7.16
C ALA A 134 -8.51 -5.40 -7.23
N VAL A 135 -7.58 -4.57 -7.72
CA VAL A 135 -7.84 -3.13 -7.85
C VAL A 135 -8.93 -2.85 -8.89
N MET A 136 -8.92 -3.55 -10.02
CA MET A 136 -9.94 -3.38 -11.05
C MET A 136 -11.33 -3.80 -10.56
N LEU A 137 -11.42 -4.92 -9.82
CA LEU A 137 -12.67 -5.40 -9.23
C LEU A 137 -13.19 -4.45 -8.15
N ASN A 138 -12.33 -3.96 -7.27
CA ASN A 138 -12.67 -2.94 -6.28
C ASN A 138 -13.26 -1.67 -6.94
N LEU A 139 -12.53 -1.11 -7.91
CA LEU A 139 -12.93 0.14 -8.55
C LEU A 139 -14.25 -0.02 -9.32
N THR A 140 -14.43 -1.15 -10.00
CA THR A 140 -15.65 -1.41 -10.77
C THR A 140 -16.84 -1.75 -9.88
N SER A 141 -16.66 -2.47 -8.77
CA SER A 141 -17.72 -2.75 -7.79
C SER A 141 -18.23 -1.48 -7.12
N ARG A 142 -17.37 -0.47 -6.96
CA ARG A 142 -17.71 0.88 -6.49
C ARG A 142 -18.37 1.77 -7.56
N GLY A 143 -18.64 1.25 -8.75
CA GLY A 143 -19.42 1.91 -9.79
C GLY A 143 -18.61 2.58 -10.91
N LEU A 144 -17.29 2.35 -10.97
CA LEU A 144 -16.50 2.77 -12.13
C LEU A 144 -16.73 1.85 -13.33
N THR A 145 -16.76 2.43 -14.52
CA THR A 145 -16.69 1.67 -15.77
C THR A 145 -15.29 1.05 -15.92
N PRO A 146 -15.13 -0.03 -16.70
CA PRO A 146 -13.81 -0.62 -16.95
C PRO A 146 -12.78 0.38 -17.48
N ARG A 147 -13.22 1.36 -18.29
CA ARG A 147 -12.35 2.42 -18.81
C ARG A 147 -11.87 3.39 -17.71
N GLU A 148 -12.77 3.79 -16.83
CA GLU A 148 -12.44 4.66 -15.69
C GLU A 148 -11.48 3.95 -14.74
N ALA A 149 -11.80 2.71 -14.35
CA ALA A 149 -10.95 1.88 -13.49
C ALA A 149 -9.55 1.68 -14.09
N TRP A 150 -9.43 1.35 -15.38
CA TRP A 150 -8.13 1.17 -16.04
C TRP A 150 -7.32 2.47 -16.16
N SER A 151 -8.02 3.61 -16.29
CA SER A 151 -7.36 4.93 -16.29
C SER A 151 -6.83 5.28 -14.90
N VAL A 152 -7.59 4.97 -13.85
CA VAL A 152 -7.18 5.13 -12.45
C VAL A 152 -5.99 4.22 -12.12
N TRP A 153 -6.06 2.94 -12.46
CA TRP A 153 -4.99 1.95 -12.26
C TRP A 153 -3.64 2.46 -12.81
N GLY A 154 -3.63 2.98 -14.04
CA GLY A 154 -2.37 3.46 -14.62
C GLY A 154 -1.74 4.63 -13.86
N VAL A 155 -2.56 5.54 -13.33
CA VAL A 155 -2.07 6.66 -12.50
C VAL A 155 -1.59 6.15 -11.14
N LEU A 156 -2.32 5.23 -10.51
CA LEU A 156 -1.89 4.53 -9.30
C LEU A 156 -0.55 3.82 -9.46
N ALA A 157 -0.32 3.21 -10.63
CA ALA A 157 0.93 2.58 -11.04
C ALA A 157 2.05 3.58 -11.40
N GLY A 158 1.96 4.83 -10.96
CA GLY A 158 2.99 5.87 -11.12
C GLY A 158 3.12 6.41 -12.55
N ASN A 159 2.24 6.04 -13.50
CA ASN A 159 2.35 6.56 -14.86
C ASN A 159 1.81 7.99 -14.90
N SER A 160 2.55 8.90 -15.54
CA SER A 160 1.95 10.18 -15.94
C SER A 160 0.78 9.94 -16.89
N ARG A 161 -0.23 10.82 -16.84
CA ARG A 161 -1.41 10.72 -17.72
C ARG A 161 -1.04 10.70 -19.21
N ASN A 162 0.04 11.39 -19.59
CA ASN A 162 0.58 11.37 -20.96
C ASN A 162 1.14 10.00 -21.33
N ASN A 163 1.98 9.43 -20.47
CA ASN A 163 2.59 8.11 -20.70
C ASN A 163 1.50 7.04 -20.78
N TRP A 164 0.56 7.04 -19.83
CA TRP A 164 -0.51 6.06 -19.80
C TRP A 164 -1.44 6.17 -21.01
N ALA A 165 -1.77 7.40 -21.44
CA ALA A 165 -2.56 7.61 -22.65
C ALA A 165 -1.87 7.03 -23.89
N ALA A 166 -0.57 7.26 -24.04
CA ALA A 166 0.22 6.71 -25.15
C ALA A 166 0.24 5.17 -25.12
N ARG A 167 0.41 4.55 -23.94
CA ARG A 167 0.38 3.08 -23.78
C ARG A 167 -0.97 2.48 -24.17
N MET A 168 -2.06 3.20 -23.93
CA MET A 168 -3.40 2.80 -24.34
C MET A 168 -3.73 3.11 -25.82
N GLY A 169 -2.82 3.75 -26.55
CA GLY A 169 -3.03 4.13 -27.94
C GLY A 169 -3.91 5.36 -28.13
N TYR A 170 -4.05 6.22 -27.12
CA TYR A 170 -4.76 7.50 -27.26
C TYR A 170 -3.82 8.60 -27.79
N ASP A 171 -4.37 9.45 -28.66
CA ASP A 171 -3.64 10.58 -29.26
C ASP A 171 -3.33 11.72 -28.26
N SER A 172 -4.02 11.74 -27.12
CA SER A 172 -3.81 12.79 -26.10
C SER A 172 -4.10 12.29 -24.69
N HIS A 173 -3.50 12.97 -23.72
CA HIS A 173 -3.69 12.71 -22.29
C HIS A 173 -5.15 12.81 -21.82
N SER A 174 -6.00 13.53 -22.57
CA SER A 174 -7.43 13.65 -22.28
C SER A 174 -8.14 12.29 -22.25
N GLY A 175 -7.61 11.30 -22.98
CA GLY A 175 -8.08 9.92 -22.95
C GLY A 175 -7.98 9.24 -21.58
N VAL A 176 -7.08 9.72 -20.71
CA VAL A 176 -6.91 9.34 -19.29
C VAL A 176 -7.50 10.38 -18.35
N SER A 177 -7.21 11.67 -18.59
CA SER A 177 -7.63 12.76 -17.70
C SER A 177 -9.14 12.83 -17.52
N ASN A 178 -9.92 12.65 -18.59
CA ASN A 178 -11.38 12.72 -18.51
C ASN A 178 -11.93 11.54 -17.70
N PRO A 179 -11.61 10.26 -18.00
CA PRO A 179 -12.06 9.15 -17.16
C PRO A 179 -11.61 9.23 -15.70
N VAL A 180 -10.39 9.72 -15.41
CA VAL A 180 -9.93 9.91 -14.02
C VAL A 180 -10.75 11.00 -13.32
N ARG A 181 -11.08 12.10 -14.00
CA ARG A 181 -11.97 13.12 -13.43
C ARG A 181 -13.37 12.56 -13.17
N ASP A 182 -13.95 11.88 -14.15
CA ASP A 182 -15.29 11.31 -14.03
C ASP A 182 -15.33 10.23 -12.92
N ALA A 183 -14.23 9.49 -12.70
CA ALA A 183 -14.08 8.58 -11.58
C ALA A 183 -14.09 9.29 -10.21
N LYS A 184 -13.36 10.41 -10.06
CA LYS A 184 -13.34 11.21 -8.82
C LYS A 184 -14.70 11.80 -8.46
N GLU A 185 -15.55 12.04 -9.46
CA GLU A 185 -16.92 12.51 -9.23
C GLU A 185 -17.83 11.40 -8.68
N LYS A 186 -17.48 10.13 -8.92
CA LYS A 186 -18.27 8.96 -8.49
C LYS A 186 -17.82 8.40 -7.15
N ILE A 187 -16.51 8.31 -6.94
CA ILE A 187 -15.93 7.68 -5.75
C ILE A 187 -14.80 8.55 -5.16
N PRO A 188 -14.63 8.58 -3.83
CA PRO A 188 -13.49 9.25 -3.21
C PRO A 188 -12.18 8.61 -3.64
N LEU A 189 -11.31 9.41 -4.26
CA LEU A 189 -9.94 9.03 -4.67
C LEU A 189 -9.00 10.18 -4.28
N PRO A 190 -8.73 10.41 -2.98
CA PRO A 190 -8.08 11.62 -2.48
C PRO A 190 -6.60 11.77 -2.93
N TYR A 191 -6.05 10.74 -3.56
CA TYR A 191 -4.65 10.61 -3.97
C TYR A 191 -4.40 10.81 -5.48
N LEU A 192 -5.43 11.11 -6.29
CA LEU A 192 -5.33 11.27 -7.75
C LEU A 192 -5.49 12.72 -8.21
#